data_AF-A0A5K0ZT86-F1
#
_entry.id   AF-A0A5K0ZT86-F1
#
_cell.length_a   1.000
_cell.length_b   1.000
_cell.length_c   1.000
_cell.angle_alpha   90.00
_cell.angle_beta   90.00
_cell.angle_gamma   90.00
#
_symmetry.space_group_name_H-M   'P 1'
#
loop_
_entity.id
_entity.type
_entity.pdbx_description
1 polymer ?
#
loop_
_entity_poly.entity_id
_entity_poly.type
_entity_poly.pdbx_seq_one_letter_code
_entity_poly.pdbx_strand_id
1 'polypeptide(L)'
;VPRAIDAEGIRILRKDDRFNENDYVSAEWFENMPNLRYLQAENVNFQGTFPCFPTDLKWLQLERCHFDSPPADFNLENLVILDLYKTNMAPILIKQLSLRLK
;
A
#
# COMPACT_ATOMS: atom_id res chain seq x y z
N VAL A 1 -0.15 -21.39 -13.72
CA VAL A 1 -0.47 -21.06 -12.30
C VAL A 1 0.62 -20.12 -11.82
N PRO A 2 0.37 -18.82 -11.62
CA PRO A 2 1.37 -17.96 -10.97
C PRO A 2 1.56 -18.50 -9.55
N ARG A 3 2.79 -18.91 -9.23
CA ARG A 3 3.16 -19.33 -7.87
C ARG A 3 3.01 -18.11 -6.97
N ALA A 4 2.31 -18.24 -5.84
CA ALA A 4 2.28 -17.20 -4.82
C ALA A 4 3.71 -16.72 -4.55
N ILE A 5 3.91 -15.41 -4.59
CA ILE A 5 5.18 -14.82 -4.19
C ILE A 5 5.09 -14.71 -2.69
N ASP A 6 5.60 -15.72 -1.99
CA ASP A 6 5.66 -15.79 -0.53
C ASP A 6 6.77 -14.87 0.02
N ALA A 7 6.67 -13.58 -0.29
CA ALA A 7 7.57 -12.56 0.21
C ALA A 7 6.94 -11.89 1.43
N GLU A 8 7.63 -11.94 2.57
CA GLU A 8 7.22 -11.17 3.74
C GLU A 8 7.39 -9.66 3.55
N GLY A 9 8.30 -9.25 2.66
CA GLY A 9 8.61 -7.85 2.44
C GLY A 9 8.87 -7.53 0.98
N ILE A 10 8.36 -6.39 0.52
CA ILE A 10 8.57 -5.89 -0.83
C ILE A 10 8.93 -4.40 -0.77
N ARG A 11 9.93 -4.05 -1.58
CA ARG A 11 10.31 -2.66 -1.84
C ARG A 11 10.16 -2.36 -3.33
N ILE A 12 9.36 -1.35 -3.66
CA ILE A 12 9.09 -0.91 -5.03
C ILE A 12 9.65 0.51 -5.19
N LEU A 13 10.63 0.68 -6.08
CA LEU A 13 11.25 1.97 -6.35
C LEU A 13 11.11 2.32 -7.83
N ARG A 14 10.45 3.43 -8.15
CA ARG A 14 10.32 3.95 -9.51
C ARG A 14 11.19 5.23 -9.63
N LYS A 15 12.08 5.25 -10.63
CA LYS A 15 13.07 6.33 -10.81
C LYS A 15 12.55 7.56 -11.56
N ASP A 16 11.45 7.44 -12.31
CA ASP A 16 10.84 8.58 -13.01
C ASP A 16 9.76 9.18 -12.09
N ASP A 17 9.92 10.46 -11.77
CA ASP A 17 8.95 11.21 -10.94
C ASP A 17 7.69 11.57 -11.74
N ARG A 18 7.69 11.35 -13.06
CA ARG A 18 6.51 11.55 -13.90
C ARG A 18 5.65 10.29 -13.84
N PHE A 19 4.48 10.42 -13.23
CA PHE A 19 3.44 9.40 -13.29
C PHE A 19 3.08 9.13 -14.75
N ASN A 20 3.54 7.99 -15.28
CA ASN A 20 3.06 7.44 -16.54
C ASN A 20 1.83 6.58 -16.22
N GLU A 21 0.69 6.89 -16.82
CA GLU A 21 -0.56 6.13 -16.64
C GLU A 21 -0.42 4.64 -16.99
N ASN A 22 0.55 4.30 -17.83
CA ASN A 22 0.86 2.92 -18.22
C ASN A 22 1.87 2.24 -17.28
N ASP A 23 2.47 2.97 -16.35
CA ASP A 23 3.44 2.46 -15.39
C ASP A 23 2.82 2.46 -13.98
N TYR A 24 2.03 1.44 -13.68
CA TYR A 24 1.35 1.28 -12.41
C TYR A 24 1.66 -0.06 -11.75
N VAL A 25 1.28 -0.19 -10.48
CA VAL A 25 1.21 -1.46 -9.75
C VAL A 25 -0.26 -1.76 -9.52
N SER A 26 -0.74 -2.89 -10.03
CA SER A 26 -2.14 -3.26 -9.85
C SER A 26 -2.36 -3.81 -8.43
N ALA A 27 -3.46 -3.41 -7.81
CA ALA A 27 -3.84 -3.82 -6.46
C ALA A 27 -4.00 -5.34 -6.34
N GLU A 28 -4.40 -6.01 -7.43
CA GLU A 28 -4.58 -7.45 -7.53
C GLU A 28 -3.26 -8.23 -7.36
N TRP A 29 -2.11 -7.57 -7.48
CA TRP A 29 -0.82 -8.22 -7.19
C TRP A 29 -0.70 -8.66 -5.73
N PHE A 30 -1.32 -7.91 -4.82
CA PHE A 30 -1.29 -8.20 -3.39
C PHE A 30 -2.10 -9.44 -3.01
N GLU A 31 -3.07 -9.87 -3.84
CA GLU A 31 -3.83 -11.11 -3.62
C GLU A 31 -2.92 -12.35 -3.58
N ASN A 32 -1.81 -12.30 -4.32
CA ASN A 32 -0.86 -13.42 -4.42
C ASN A 32 0.29 -13.32 -3.41
N MET A 33 0.18 -12.43 -2.42
CA MET A 33 1.19 -12.15 -1.40
C MET A 33 0.59 -12.21 0.02
N PRO A 34 -0.01 -13.35 0.42
CA PRO A 34 -0.77 -13.44 1.67
C PRO A 34 0.08 -13.22 2.94
N ASN A 35 1.40 -13.39 2.83
CA ASN A 35 2.33 -13.22 3.94
C ASN A 35 3.03 -11.85 3.95
N LEU A 36 2.59 -10.89 3.13
CA LEU A 36 3.22 -9.57 3.06
C LEU A 36 3.02 -8.79 4.36
N ARG A 37 4.13 -8.51 5.05
CA ARG A 37 4.21 -7.79 6.33
C ARG A 37 4.94 -6.45 6.20
N TYR A 38 5.75 -6.26 5.17
CA TYR A 38 6.53 -5.04 4.96
C TYR A 38 6.33 -4.51 3.53
N LEU A 39 5.73 -3.32 3.40
CA LEU A 39 5.56 -2.65 2.12
C LEU A 39 6.28 -1.30 2.14
N GLN A 40 7.28 -1.16 1.28
CA GLN A 40 7.94 0.11 1.00
C GLN A 40 7.74 0.46 -0.47
N ALA A 41 7.24 1.66 -0.75
CA ALA A 41 7.06 2.14 -2.11
C ALA A 41 7.47 3.61 -2.25
N GLU A 42 8.15 3.92 -3.35
CA GLU A 42 8.56 5.29 -3.72
C GLU A 42 8.19 5.58 -5.18
N ASN A 43 7.49 6.69 -5.41
CA ASN A 43 7.03 7.16 -6.72
C ASN A 43 6.14 6.15 -7.47
N VAL A 44 5.28 5.43 -6.75
CA VAL A 44 4.43 4.39 -7.34
C VAL A 44 3.00 4.88 -7.55
N ASN A 45 2.46 4.67 -8.77
CA ASN A 45 1.03 4.73 -9.01
C ASN A 45 0.42 3.35 -8.78
N PHE A 46 -0.48 3.23 -7.82
CA PHE A 46 -1.26 2.02 -7.63
C PHE A 46 -2.64 2.18 -8.27
N GLN A 47 -3.03 1.17 -9.04
CA GLN A 47 -4.33 1.15 -9.72
C GLN A 47 -5.17 -0.06 -9.33
N GLY A 48 -6.48 0.12 -9.40
CA GLY A 48 -7.45 -0.91 -9.09
C GLY A 48 -7.99 -0.79 -7.67
N THR A 49 -8.97 -1.64 -7.36
CA THR A 49 -9.59 -1.65 -6.04
C THR A 49 -8.72 -2.44 -5.06
N PHE A 50 -8.65 -2.03 -3.80
CA PHE A 50 -7.90 -2.76 -2.76
C PHE A 50 -8.80 -3.51 -1.75
N PRO A 51 -9.76 -4.37 -2.18
CA PRO A 51 -10.48 -5.22 -1.24
C PRO A 51 -9.54 -6.24 -0.57
N CYS A 52 -8.40 -6.53 -1.19
CA CYS A 52 -7.39 -7.48 -0.73
C CYS A 52 -6.09 -6.79 -0.30
N PHE A 53 -6.14 -5.55 0.21
CA PHE A 53 -4.94 -4.93 0.79
C PHE A 53 -4.37 -5.85 1.88
N PRO A 54 -3.04 -6.06 1.96
CA PRO A 54 -2.48 -7.02 2.89
C PRO A 54 -2.88 -6.69 4.33
N THR A 55 -3.53 -7.65 5.00
CA THR A 55 -4.14 -7.44 6.31
C THR A 55 -3.16 -7.53 7.48
N ASP A 56 -1.99 -8.13 7.23
CA ASP A 56 -0.99 -8.49 8.22
C ASP A 56 0.24 -7.56 8.20
N LEU A 57 0.09 -6.37 7.59
CA LEU A 57 1.15 -5.37 7.49
C LEU A 57 1.61 -4.91 8.87
N LYS A 58 2.92 -5.00 9.08
CA LYS A 58 3.63 -4.46 10.24
C LYS A 58 4.33 -3.14 9.91
N TRP A 59 4.72 -2.95 8.66
CA TRP A 59 5.36 -1.73 8.18
C TRP A 59 4.74 -1.29 6.85
N LEU A 60 4.18 -0.09 6.82
CA LEU A 60 3.76 0.60 5.61
C LEU A 60 4.53 1.92 5.46
N GLN A 61 5.38 2.01 4.44
CA GLN A 61 6.07 3.24 4.05
C GLN A 61 5.78 3.56 2.59
N LEU A 62 5.13 4.70 2.37
CA LEU A 62 4.72 5.16 1.05
C LEU A 62 5.23 6.59 0.84
N GLU A 63 6.11 6.76 -0.13
CA GLU A 63 6.67 8.05 -0.51
C GLU A 63 6.24 8.42 -1.93
N ARG A 64 5.60 9.58 -2.08
CA ARG A 64 5.17 10.10 -3.38
C ARG A 64 4.32 9.09 -4.17
N CYS A 65 3.51 8.30 -3.46
CA CYS A 65 2.63 7.30 -4.04
C CYS A 65 1.21 7.84 -4.30
N HIS A 66 0.58 7.35 -5.36
CA HIS A 66 -0.82 7.65 -5.71
C HIS A 66 -1.65 6.37 -5.75
N PHE A 67 -2.91 6.46 -5.34
CA PHE A 67 -3.90 5.38 -5.38
C PHE A 67 -5.13 5.90 -6.11
N ASP A 68 -5.51 5.31 -7.24
CA ASP A 68 -6.68 5.75 -8.01
C ASP A 68 -8.01 5.50 -7.27
N SER A 69 -8.10 4.38 -6.55
CA SER A 69 -9.26 3.91 -5.80
C SER A 69 -8.83 3.43 -4.41
N PRO A 70 -8.46 4.36 -3.51
CA PRO A 70 -7.98 3.99 -2.18
C PRO A 70 -9.07 3.27 -1.39
N PRO A 71 -8.75 2.23 -0.59
CA PRO A 71 -9.74 1.53 0.21
C PRO A 71 -10.27 2.46 1.32
N ALA A 72 -11.54 2.31 1.64
CA ALA A 72 -12.22 3.14 2.63
C ALA A 72 -11.70 2.89 4.06
N ASP A 73 -11.27 1.67 4.35
CA ASP A 73 -10.71 1.23 5.62
C ASP A 73 -9.51 0.31 5.37
N PHE A 74 -8.53 0.39 6.26
CA PHE A 74 -7.35 -0.48 6.28
C PHE A 74 -7.40 -1.44 7.47
N ASN A 75 -6.92 -2.67 7.29
CA ASN A 75 -6.57 -3.45 8.48
C ASN A 75 -5.24 -2.94 9.04
N LEU A 76 -5.32 -2.17 10.13
CA LEU A 76 -4.17 -1.60 10.84
C LEU A 76 -3.86 -2.32 12.16
N GLU A 77 -4.49 -3.48 12.43
CA GLU A 77 -4.36 -4.18 13.71
C GLU A 77 -2.90 -4.52 14.06
N ASN A 78 -2.13 -4.97 13.06
CA ASN A 78 -0.74 -5.39 13.25
C ASN A 78 0.28 -4.31 12.88
N LEU A 79 -0.16 -3.10 12.51
CA LEU A 79 0.71 -2.06 11.98
C LEU A 79 1.51 -1.38 13.11
N VAL A 80 2.84 -1.45 13.01
CA VAL A 80 3.77 -0.86 13.99
C VAL A 80 4.42 0.41 13.44
N ILE A 81 4.74 0.42 12.14
CA ILE A 81 5.37 1.55 11.46
C ILE A 81 4.45 2.04 10.34
N LEU A 82 4.12 3.33 10.40
CA LEU A 82 3.40 4.05 9.35
C LEU A 82 4.18 5.29 8.94
N ASP A 83 4.62 5.35 7.70
CA ASP A 83 5.25 6.52 7.10
C ASP A 83 4.57 6.85 5.76
N LEU A 84 4.05 8.07 5.66
CA LEU A 84 3.31 8.55 4.51
C LEU A 84 3.83 9.94 4.15
N TYR A 85 4.51 10.03 3.01
CA TYR A 85 5.00 11.31 2.49
C TYR A 85 4.43 11.56 1.11
N LYS A 86 3.73 12.70 0.93
CA LYS A 86 3.12 13.12 -0.35
C LYS A 86 2.27 12.02 -1.00
N THR A 87 1.39 11.39 -0.22
CA THR A 87 0.43 10.41 -0.73
C THR A 87 -1.00 10.91 -0.59
N ASN A 88 -1.92 10.45 -1.44
CA ASN A 88 -3.35 10.71 -1.29
C ASN A 88 -4.02 9.80 -0.23
N MET A 89 -3.26 8.90 0.40
CA MET A 89 -3.73 8.00 1.45
C MET A 89 -3.73 8.63 2.84
N ALA A 90 -2.85 9.60 3.08
CA ALA A 90 -2.62 10.16 4.42
C ALA A 90 -3.90 10.63 5.11
N PRO A 91 -4.84 11.37 4.46
CA PRO A 91 -6.07 11.81 5.13
C PRO A 91 -6.97 10.65 5.59
N ILE A 92 -7.04 9.56 4.82
CA ILE A 92 -7.87 8.38 5.11
C ILE A 92 -7.34 7.66 6.36
N LEU A 93 -6.03 7.37 6.37
CA LEU A 93 -5.38 6.68 7.48
C LEU A 93 -5.37 7.51 8.78
N ILE A 94 -5.14 8.82 8.68
CA ILE A 94 -5.22 9.72 9.84
C ILE A 94 -6.62 9.71 10.45
N LYS A 95 -7.66 9.82 9.61
CA LYS A 95 -9.06 9.74 10.08
C LYS A 95 -9.32 8.40 10.76
N GLN A 96 -8.91 7.30 10.16
CA GLN A 96 -9.12 5.97 10.72
C GLN A 96 -8.42 5.78 12.07
N LEU A 97 -7.15 6.19 12.19
CA LEU A 97 -6.41 6.13 13.45
C LEU A 97 -7.07 6.99 14.54
N SER A 98 -7.58 8.17 14.18
CA SER A 98 -8.27 9.05 15.14
C SER A 98 -9.56 8.44 15.72
N LEU A 99 -10.21 7.54 14.98
CA LEU A 99 -11.40 6.81 15.43
C LEU A 99 -11.05 5.64 16.36
N ARG A 100 -9.86 5.07 16.23
CA ARG A 100 -9.38 3.97 17.10
C ARG A 100 -8.88 4.42 18.46
N LEU A 101 -8.51 5.69 18.59
CA LEU A 101 -7.97 6.29 19.82
C LEU A 101 -9.04 6.92 20.72
N LYS A 102 -10.31 6.86 20.33
CA LYS A 102 -11.47 7.31 21.12
C LYS A 102 -12.14 6.14 21.81
#